data_AF-A0AAD7EGE1-F1
#
_entry.id   AF-A0AAD7EGE1-F1
#
_cell.length_a   1.000
_cell.length_b   1.000
_cell.length_c   1.000
_cell.angle_alpha   90.00
_cell.angle_beta   90.00
_cell.angle_gamma   90.00
#
_symmetry.space_group_name_H-M   'P 1'
#
loop_
_entity.id
_entity.type
_entity.pdbx_description
1 polymer ?
#
loop_
_entity_poly.entity_id
_entity_poly.type
_entity_poly.pdbx_seq_one_letter_code
_entity_poly.pdbx_strand_id
1 'polypeptide(L)'
;MAEPTTLLSLPNEVLIIIFENPKFPVDYLAILAVLCRRLHFIALPIYFSRNGMPSPTESAVIHLAKDGQDILAALNMALFVTSMEDITCILPHPSCTSVLPLLPHLARFRKFITRFPSVGRVTLQLDARNSMCNATGDDKALRAWSFALGSLLNCLVQRQCTELTVKYGGYLTRSYMLSVEPKKRVRRIVKAIQRLFRPRAPMEGKGWEFRRSREQGRERALTSVPSKISRSSTLTSLHIQSAVLIMPPCLNWTLSALRHCPIAFLSLFQISLEKEIWSAALSLIARAAPEITDLSLSELDSISDVEILSFCSRLPRLVTLTIGYNEEAQGTPTKYAKGRIPELRNLTSLTAPADFIRYLMRPRACLPKLMSLRISFHGKTHIRTIGEQLSDVCQLMTARTLSPSLSLSLPLYSDIAFDFDSVIKLPDETKKYFACVASLALDIFPSNPGEIARWVHLFPSVQHVSITLQSKPADANAYDDRLVQALSKDRGYIRTIVVNSQKHVLADLLPSTRKI
;
A
#
# COMPACT_ATOMS: atom_id res chain seq x y z
N MET A 1 -46.79 -14.98 -45.35
CA MET A 1 -45.72 -13.96 -45.38
C MET A 1 -44.90 -14.16 -44.13
N ALA A 2 -43.61 -14.47 -44.23
CA ALA A 2 -42.75 -14.61 -43.05
C ALA A 2 -42.57 -13.23 -42.41
N GLU A 3 -42.83 -13.12 -41.11
CA GLU A 3 -42.51 -11.88 -40.39
C GLU A 3 -41.01 -11.60 -40.50
N PRO A 4 -40.59 -10.34 -40.70
CA PRO A 4 -39.19 -10.00 -40.74
C PRO A 4 -38.54 -10.39 -39.41
N THR A 5 -37.58 -11.30 -39.45
CA THR A 5 -36.80 -11.70 -38.29
C THR A 5 -36.02 -10.50 -37.77
N THR A 6 -36.42 -9.99 -36.61
CA THR A 6 -35.72 -8.88 -35.95
C THR A 6 -34.61 -9.42 -35.06
N LEU A 7 -33.60 -8.60 -34.75
CA LEU A 7 -32.52 -9.02 -33.83
C LEU A 7 -33.07 -9.51 -32.48
N LEU A 8 -34.18 -8.92 -32.01
CA LEU A 8 -34.85 -9.28 -30.77
C LEU A 8 -35.63 -10.60 -30.84
N SER A 9 -35.82 -11.20 -32.02
CA SER A 9 -36.43 -12.53 -32.14
C SER A 9 -35.43 -13.68 -31.97
N LEU A 10 -34.12 -13.39 -31.97
CA LEU A 10 -33.10 -14.41 -31.74
C LEU A 10 -33.12 -14.90 -30.28
N PRO A 11 -32.78 -16.17 -29.98
CA PRO A 11 -32.53 -16.65 -28.62
C PRO A 11 -31.34 -15.95 -27.93
N ASN A 12 -31.29 -16.00 -26.59
CA ASN A 12 -30.23 -15.33 -25.83
C ASN A 12 -28.84 -15.90 -26.14
N GLU A 13 -28.74 -17.21 -26.32
CA GLU A 13 -27.52 -17.95 -26.60
C GLU A 13 -26.90 -17.47 -27.92
N VAL A 14 -27.75 -17.25 -28.93
CA VAL A 14 -27.31 -16.74 -30.24
C VAL A 14 -26.83 -15.29 -30.11
N LEU A 15 -27.56 -14.45 -29.35
CA LEU A 15 -27.13 -13.06 -29.10
C LEU A 15 -25.80 -13.00 -28.35
N ILE A 16 -25.59 -13.86 -27.35
CA ILE A 16 -24.34 -13.97 -26.61
C ILE A 16 -23.20 -14.33 -27.58
N ILE A 17 -23.35 -15.37 -28.40
CA ILE A 17 -22.31 -15.76 -29.38
C ILE A 17 -21.98 -14.61 -30.34
N ILE A 18 -22.99 -13.88 -30.82
CA ILE A 18 -22.79 -12.72 -31.70
C ILE A 18 -22.00 -11.62 -30.97
N PHE A 19 -22.40 -11.28 -29.75
CA PHE A 19 -21.79 -10.19 -28.98
C PHE A 19 -20.42 -10.57 -28.40
N GLU A 20 -20.16 -11.86 -28.15
CA GLU A 20 -18.86 -12.38 -27.70
C GLU A 20 -17.84 -12.46 -28.83
N ASN A 21 -18.27 -12.50 -30.09
CA ASN A 21 -17.38 -12.50 -31.26
C ASN A 21 -16.43 -11.28 -31.24
N PRO A 22 -15.09 -11.46 -31.13
CA PRO A 22 -14.13 -10.35 -31.01
C PRO A 22 -14.21 -9.30 -32.12
N LYS A 23 -14.78 -9.63 -33.28
CA LYS A 23 -15.01 -8.70 -34.39
C LYS A 23 -16.17 -7.73 -34.13
N PHE A 24 -17.06 -8.03 -33.19
CA PHE A 24 -18.14 -7.14 -32.79
C PHE A 24 -17.58 -5.94 -32.02
N PRO A 25 -17.79 -4.68 -32.46
CA PRO A 25 -17.21 -3.51 -31.81
C PRO A 25 -17.67 -3.34 -30.36
N VAL A 26 -16.75 -3.08 -29.44
CA VAL A 26 -17.03 -2.96 -28.00
C VAL A 26 -17.96 -1.79 -27.69
N ASP A 27 -17.79 -0.65 -28.36
CA ASP A 27 -18.59 0.56 -28.11
C ASP A 27 -20.08 0.35 -28.36
N TYR A 28 -20.41 -0.52 -29.32
CA TYR A 28 -21.79 -0.85 -29.65
C TYR A 28 -22.46 -1.68 -28.55
N LEU A 29 -21.72 -2.44 -27.73
CA LEU A 29 -22.32 -3.21 -26.63
C LEU A 29 -22.94 -2.28 -25.58
N ALA A 30 -22.27 -1.18 -25.24
CA ALA A 30 -22.80 -0.18 -24.31
C ALA A 30 -24.05 0.52 -24.87
N ILE A 31 -24.08 0.80 -26.18
CA ILE A 31 -25.24 1.38 -26.87
C ILE A 31 -26.40 0.37 -26.88
N LEU A 32 -26.15 -0.90 -27.23
CA LEU A 32 -27.18 -1.94 -27.25
C LEU A 32 -27.81 -2.13 -25.87
N ALA A 33 -27.02 -2.04 -24.81
CA ALA A 33 -27.51 -2.17 -23.44
C ALA A 33 -28.59 -1.13 -23.08
N VAL A 34 -28.54 0.08 -23.64
CA VAL A 34 -29.53 1.12 -23.33
C VAL A 34 -30.82 1.00 -24.15
N LEU A 35 -30.84 0.16 -25.20
CA LEU A 35 -32.00 0.04 -26.10
C LEU A 35 -33.17 -0.71 -25.45
N CYS A 36 -32.91 -1.80 -24.73
CA CYS A 36 -33.96 -2.53 -24.02
C CYS A 36 -33.43 -3.36 -22.85
N ARG A 37 -34.32 -3.71 -21.90
CA ARG A 37 -33.98 -4.48 -20.69
C ARG A 37 -33.33 -5.84 -21.01
N ARG A 38 -33.75 -6.51 -22.08
CA ARG A 38 -33.17 -7.81 -22.46
C ARG A 38 -31.72 -7.65 -22.89
N LEU A 39 -31.44 -6.72 -23.80
CA LEU A 39 -30.08 -6.44 -24.25
C LEU A 39 -29.19 -5.90 -23.14
N HIS A 40 -29.76 -5.14 -22.19
CA HIS A 40 -29.06 -4.67 -20.99
C HIS A 40 -28.35 -5.79 -20.23
N PHE A 41 -29.06 -6.89 -19.95
CA PHE A 41 -28.52 -8.03 -19.18
C PHE A 41 -27.60 -8.95 -20.00
N ILE A 42 -27.57 -8.81 -21.33
CA ILE A 42 -26.69 -9.61 -22.20
C ILE A 42 -25.43 -8.81 -22.56
N ALA A 43 -25.60 -7.58 -23.04
CA ALA A 43 -24.52 -6.78 -23.61
C ALA A 43 -23.57 -6.21 -22.55
N LEU A 44 -24.06 -5.79 -21.37
CA LEU A 44 -23.18 -5.22 -20.33
C LEU A 44 -22.21 -6.23 -19.72
N PRO A 45 -22.59 -7.46 -19.35
CA PRO A 45 -21.62 -8.45 -18.89
C PRO A 45 -20.51 -8.71 -19.91
N ILE A 46 -20.85 -8.82 -21.19
CA ILE A 46 -19.88 -9.00 -22.28
C ILE A 46 -19.01 -7.74 -22.42
N TYR A 47 -19.59 -6.54 -22.36
CA TYR A 47 -18.86 -5.28 -22.38
C TYR A 47 -17.84 -5.21 -21.24
N PHE A 48 -18.23 -5.54 -20.01
CA PHE A 48 -17.33 -5.51 -18.86
C PHE A 48 -16.24 -6.57 -18.96
N SER A 49 -16.57 -7.80 -19.35
CA SER A 49 -15.60 -8.88 -19.57
C SER A 49 -14.53 -8.48 -20.59
N ARG A 50 -14.93 -7.83 -21.70
CA ARG A 50 -14.01 -7.34 -22.73
C ARG A 50 -13.12 -6.18 -22.28
N ASN A 51 -13.56 -5.44 -21.28
CA ASN A 51 -12.76 -4.40 -20.62
C ASN A 51 -12.00 -4.92 -19.39
N GLY A 52 -11.83 -6.24 -19.26
CA GLY A 52 -11.05 -6.85 -18.18
C GLY A 52 -11.75 -6.87 -16.82
N MET A 53 -13.09 -6.76 -16.79
CA MET A 53 -13.90 -6.73 -15.58
C MET A 53 -15.04 -7.76 -15.65
N PRO A 54 -14.73 -9.08 -15.62
CA PRO A 54 -15.75 -10.11 -15.73
C PRO A 54 -16.75 -10.12 -14.57
N SER A 55 -16.31 -9.74 -13.35
CA SER A 55 -17.11 -9.72 -12.12
C SER A 55 -17.14 -8.33 -11.49
N PRO A 56 -17.92 -7.36 -12.02
CA PRO A 56 -17.90 -5.97 -11.55
C PRO A 56 -18.34 -5.77 -10.09
N THR A 57 -19.06 -6.74 -9.51
CA THR A 57 -19.46 -6.73 -8.09
C THR A 57 -18.33 -7.13 -7.14
N GLU A 58 -17.37 -7.93 -7.62
CA GLU A 58 -16.23 -8.41 -6.83
C GLU A 58 -15.06 -7.43 -6.95
N SER A 59 -14.67 -7.08 -8.17
CA SER A 59 -13.57 -6.14 -8.42
C SER A 59 -13.81 -5.31 -9.67
N ALA A 60 -13.64 -4.00 -9.56
CA ALA A 60 -13.79 -3.06 -10.66
C ALA A 60 -12.58 -2.11 -10.75
N VAL A 61 -11.90 -2.12 -11.90
CA VAL A 61 -10.86 -1.13 -12.23
C VAL A 61 -11.45 -0.10 -13.20
N ILE A 62 -11.50 1.15 -12.76
CA ILE A 62 -12.22 2.24 -13.42
C ILE A 62 -11.20 3.31 -13.84
N HIS A 63 -10.94 3.39 -15.14
CA HIS A 63 -10.15 4.47 -15.74
C HIS A 63 -11.09 5.60 -16.15
N LEU A 64 -10.91 6.79 -15.56
CA LEU A 64 -11.77 7.93 -15.88
C LEU A 64 -11.21 8.68 -17.10
N ALA A 65 -11.98 8.69 -18.18
CA ALA A 65 -11.69 9.38 -19.42
C ALA A 65 -12.22 10.83 -19.40
N LYS A 66 -11.61 11.69 -20.23
CA LYS A 66 -11.90 13.13 -20.31
C LYS A 66 -13.30 13.43 -20.87
N ASP A 67 -13.75 12.64 -21.83
CA ASP A 67 -15.07 12.77 -22.49
C ASP A 67 -16.22 12.18 -21.66
N GLY A 68 -15.90 11.32 -20.68
CA GLY A 68 -16.85 10.63 -19.83
C GLY A 68 -17.57 9.45 -20.47
N GLN A 69 -17.15 9.04 -21.67
CA GLN A 69 -17.56 7.78 -22.28
C GLN A 69 -16.63 6.65 -21.82
N ASP A 70 -16.64 6.39 -20.52
CA ASP A 70 -15.82 5.34 -19.91
C ASP A 70 -16.64 4.30 -19.15
N ILE A 71 -15.94 3.31 -18.62
CA ILE A 71 -16.54 2.19 -17.91
C ILE A 71 -17.39 2.61 -16.71
N LEU A 72 -17.15 3.81 -16.13
CA LEU A 72 -17.99 4.33 -15.06
C LEU A 72 -19.40 4.67 -15.57
N ALA A 73 -19.55 5.11 -16.82
CA ALA A 73 -20.87 5.35 -17.42
C ALA A 73 -21.64 4.03 -17.56
N ALA A 74 -21.00 2.97 -18.07
CA ALA A 74 -21.60 1.65 -18.15
C ALA A 74 -21.98 1.07 -16.77
N LEU A 75 -21.09 1.20 -15.77
CA LEU A 75 -21.39 0.82 -14.37
C LEU A 75 -22.51 1.65 -13.75
N ASN A 76 -22.67 2.91 -14.16
CA ASN A 76 -23.80 3.73 -13.73
C ASN A 76 -25.14 3.24 -14.28
N MET A 77 -25.14 2.64 -15.46
CA MET A 77 -26.34 2.09 -16.10
C MET A 77 -26.64 0.67 -15.62
N ALA A 78 -25.62 -0.11 -15.24
CA ALA A 78 -25.75 -1.49 -14.82
C ALA A 78 -26.72 -1.67 -13.63
N LEU A 79 -27.90 -2.21 -13.90
CA LEU A 79 -28.95 -2.48 -12.90
C LEU A 79 -28.63 -3.66 -11.96
N PHE A 80 -27.72 -4.56 -12.36
CA PHE A 80 -27.36 -5.75 -11.57
C PHE A 80 -26.23 -5.50 -10.56
N VAL A 81 -25.60 -4.33 -10.59
CA VAL A 81 -24.51 -3.98 -9.66
C VAL A 81 -25.09 -3.21 -8.49
N THR A 82 -25.38 -3.90 -7.39
CA THR A 82 -26.00 -3.33 -6.18
C THR A 82 -25.00 -3.09 -5.04
N SER A 83 -23.83 -3.72 -5.10
CA SER A 83 -22.73 -3.59 -4.15
C SER A 83 -21.41 -3.86 -4.86
N MET A 84 -20.30 -3.38 -4.29
CA MET A 84 -18.96 -3.62 -4.81
C MET A 84 -18.00 -3.93 -3.66
N GLU A 85 -17.28 -5.04 -3.77
CA GLU A 85 -16.29 -5.44 -2.77
C GLU A 85 -14.97 -4.68 -2.94
N ASP A 86 -14.45 -4.55 -4.16
CA ASP A 86 -13.21 -3.83 -4.44
C ASP A 86 -13.37 -2.88 -5.64
N ILE A 87 -13.02 -1.61 -5.44
CA ILE A 87 -13.05 -0.58 -6.48
C ILE A 87 -11.70 0.11 -6.57
N THR A 88 -11.05 0.01 -7.73
CA THR A 88 -9.89 0.82 -8.07
C THR A 88 -10.30 1.91 -9.05
N CYS A 89 -10.21 3.17 -8.65
CA CYS A 89 -10.50 4.33 -9.50
C CYS A 89 -9.20 5.06 -9.85
N ILE A 90 -8.92 5.18 -11.14
CA ILE A 90 -7.73 5.83 -11.69
C ILE A 90 -8.16 7.14 -12.35
N LEU A 91 -7.74 8.25 -11.75
CA LEU A 91 -7.97 9.58 -12.29
C LEU A 91 -7.02 9.84 -13.47
N PRO A 92 -7.45 10.62 -14.48
CA PRO A 92 -6.56 11.03 -15.55
C PRO A 92 -5.45 11.93 -14.98
N HIS A 93 -4.29 11.92 -15.61
CA HIS A 93 -3.19 12.81 -15.26
C HIS A 93 -3.67 14.27 -15.32
N PRO A 94 -3.52 15.08 -14.25
CA PRO A 94 -3.83 16.50 -14.32
C PRO A 94 -2.94 17.18 -15.36
N SER A 95 -3.39 18.30 -15.93
CA SER A 95 -2.44 19.15 -16.64
C SER A 95 -1.40 19.66 -15.65
N CYS A 96 -0.14 19.80 -16.05
CA CYS A 96 0.89 20.34 -15.16
C CYS A 96 0.61 21.79 -14.66
N THR A 97 -0.46 22.43 -15.16
CA THR A 97 -0.85 23.80 -14.85
C THR A 97 -1.96 23.90 -13.80
N SER A 98 -2.85 22.92 -13.68
CA SER A 98 -4.03 23.03 -12.81
C SER A 98 -4.63 21.68 -12.44
N VAL A 99 -5.07 21.55 -11.18
CA VAL A 99 -5.87 20.43 -10.67
C VAL A 99 -7.36 20.54 -11.01
N LEU A 100 -7.83 21.69 -11.52
CA LEU A 100 -9.25 21.92 -11.82
C LEU A 100 -9.88 20.89 -12.79
N PRO A 101 -9.18 20.39 -13.83
CA PRO A 101 -9.73 19.34 -14.69
C PRO A 101 -10.10 18.04 -13.97
N LEU A 102 -9.58 17.82 -12.75
CA LEU A 102 -9.90 16.63 -11.95
C LEU A 102 -11.24 16.75 -11.19
N LEU A 103 -11.77 17.96 -11.00
CA LEU A 103 -12.99 18.16 -10.20
C LEU A 103 -14.21 17.42 -10.76
N PRO A 104 -14.50 17.46 -12.07
CA PRO A 104 -15.63 16.72 -12.64
C PRO A 104 -15.51 15.20 -12.43
N HIS A 105 -14.29 14.66 -12.53
CA HIS A 105 -14.01 13.24 -12.31
C HIS A 105 -14.27 12.82 -10.86
N LEU A 106 -13.80 13.60 -9.89
CA LEU A 106 -14.09 13.37 -8.46
C LEU A 106 -15.59 13.43 -8.17
N ALA A 107 -16.31 14.41 -8.74
CA ALA A 107 -17.75 14.55 -8.57
C ALA A 107 -18.52 13.37 -9.19
N ARG A 108 -18.13 12.92 -10.40
CA ARG A 108 -18.74 11.80 -11.09
C ARG A 108 -18.53 10.49 -10.33
N PHE A 109 -17.31 10.26 -9.84
CA PHE A 109 -17.02 9.08 -9.03
C PHE A 109 -17.75 9.13 -7.68
N ARG A 110 -17.82 10.29 -7.02
CA ARG A 110 -18.64 10.44 -5.80
C ARG A 110 -20.10 10.09 -6.06
N LYS A 111 -20.70 10.60 -7.14
CA LYS A 111 -22.08 10.29 -7.52
C LYS A 111 -22.29 8.78 -7.73
N PHE A 112 -21.33 8.13 -8.38
CA PHE A 112 -21.36 6.67 -8.52
C PHE A 112 -21.36 5.96 -7.17
N ILE A 113 -20.43 6.30 -6.28
CA ILE A 113 -20.34 5.72 -4.92
C ILE A 113 -21.63 5.92 -4.12
N THR A 114 -22.31 7.06 -4.26
CA THR A 114 -23.57 7.31 -3.51
C THR A 114 -24.72 6.36 -3.83
N ARG A 115 -24.64 5.60 -4.94
CA ARG A 115 -25.66 4.60 -5.31
C ARG A 115 -25.59 3.36 -4.43
N PHE A 116 -24.43 3.07 -3.86
CA PHE A 116 -24.22 1.86 -3.07
C PHE A 116 -24.55 2.10 -1.59
N PRO A 117 -25.19 1.14 -0.91
CA PRO A 117 -25.34 1.19 0.54
C PRO A 117 -24.00 0.98 1.24
N SER A 118 -23.18 0.06 0.71
CA SER A 118 -21.85 -0.28 1.20
C SER A 118 -20.86 -0.45 0.05
N VAL A 119 -19.60 -0.15 0.31
CA VAL A 119 -18.45 -0.42 -0.55
C VAL A 119 -17.36 -1.01 0.33
N GLY A 120 -16.72 -2.11 -0.06
CA GLY A 120 -15.72 -2.77 0.79
C GLY A 120 -14.39 -2.03 0.80
N ARG A 121 -13.59 -2.25 -0.24
CA ARG A 121 -12.23 -1.75 -0.43
C ARG A 121 -12.22 -0.75 -1.57
N VAL A 122 -11.57 0.39 -1.37
CA VAL A 122 -11.43 1.41 -2.41
C VAL A 122 -9.99 1.86 -2.55
N THR A 123 -9.47 1.74 -3.77
CA THR A 123 -8.19 2.32 -4.17
C THR A 123 -8.44 3.54 -5.07
N LEU A 124 -8.08 4.73 -4.60
CA LEU A 124 -8.09 5.95 -5.38
C LEU A 124 -6.69 6.30 -5.86
N GLN A 125 -6.45 6.22 -7.16
CA GLN A 125 -5.20 6.59 -7.78
C GLN A 125 -5.32 8.00 -8.39
N LEU A 126 -4.63 8.98 -7.79
CA LEU A 126 -4.77 10.39 -8.14
C LEU A 126 -4.02 10.81 -9.41
N ASP A 127 -3.03 10.01 -9.83
CA ASP A 127 -2.17 10.31 -10.98
C ASP A 127 -1.42 9.05 -11.48
N ALA A 128 -0.60 9.19 -12.51
CA ALA A 128 0.47 8.27 -12.85
C ALA A 128 1.60 8.30 -11.80
N ARG A 129 2.29 7.17 -11.66
CA ARG A 129 3.50 7.04 -10.85
C ARG A 129 4.55 8.07 -11.32
N ASN A 130 5.19 8.75 -10.38
CA ASN A 130 6.28 9.71 -10.62
C ASN A 130 5.91 11.00 -11.39
N SER A 131 4.65 11.44 -11.33
CA SER A 131 4.30 12.78 -11.81
C SER A 131 4.99 13.86 -10.98
N MET A 132 5.85 14.64 -11.64
CA MET A 132 6.58 15.78 -11.07
C MET A 132 5.87 17.12 -11.34
N CYS A 133 4.63 17.10 -11.82
CA CYS A 133 3.88 18.33 -12.10
C CYS A 133 3.62 19.13 -10.81
N ASN A 134 3.72 20.46 -10.85
CA ASN A 134 3.32 21.34 -9.73
C ASN A 134 1.95 21.98 -10.02
N ALA A 135 0.93 21.15 -10.25
CA ALA A 135 -0.34 21.56 -10.85
C ALA A 135 -1.34 22.24 -9.87
N THR A 136 -0.90 22.72 -8.71
CA THR A 136 -1.85 23.03 -7.61
C THR A 136 -2.76 24.22 -7.90
N GLY A 137 -2.35 25.10 -8.80
CA GLY A 137 -3.04 26.34 -9.12
C GLY A 137 -3.00 27.35 -7.97
N ASP A 138 -3.90 28.33 -8.03
CA ASP A 138 -4.10 29.32 -6.99
C ASP A 138 -4.84 28.74 -5.76
N ASP A 139 -4.99 29.55 -4.70
CA ASP A 139 -5.68 29.12 -3.47
C ASP A 139 -7.15 28.73 -3.73
N LYS A 140 -7.81 29.30 -4.75
CA LYS A 140 -9.18 28.95 -5.14
C LYS A 140 -9.25 27.56 -5.75
N ALA A 141 -8.34 27.21 -6.66
CA ALA A 141 -8.25 25.90 -7.29
C ALA A 141 -7.95 24.82 -6.25
N LEU A 142 -6.97 25.08 -5.36
CA LEU A 142 -6.61 24.16 -4.29
C LEU A 142 -7.77 23.95 -3.30
N ARG A 143 -8.53 25.00 -2.97
CA ARG A 143 -9.74 24.88 -2.14
C ARG A 143 -10.81 24.02 -2.81
N ALA A 144 -11.11 24.28 -4.09
CA ALA A 144 -12.12 23.53 -4.82
C ALA A 144 -11.75 22.05 -4.92
N TRP A 145 -10.48 21.77 -5.20
CA TRP A 145 -9.94 20.42 -5.28
C TRP A 145 -9.99 19.68 -3.95
N SER A 146 -9.52 20.31 -2.87
CA SER A 146 -9.52 19.68 -1.55
C SER A 146 -10.92 19.45 -1.01
N PHE A 147 -11.86 20.36 -1.31
CA PHE A 147 -13.26 20.16 -1.00
C PHE A 147 -13.87 18.99 -1.78
N ALA A 148 -13.58 18.88 -3.08
CA ALA A 148 -14.06 17.78 -3.91
C ALA A 148 -13.53 16.42 -3.46
N LEU A 149 -12.21 16.31 -3.25
CA LEU A 149 -11.58 15.10 -2.75
C LEU A 149 -12.09 14.76 -1.35
N GLY A 150 -12.11 15.73 -0.45
CA GLY A 150 -12.63 15.56 0.91
C GLY A 150 -14.09 15.10 0.95
N SER A 151 -14.92 15.61 0.04
CA SER A 151 -16.32 15.15 -0.09
C SER A 151 -16.43 13.72 -0.59
N LEU A 152 -15.57 13.30 -1.52
CA LEU A 152 -15.49 11.92 -1.98
C LEU A 152 -15.05 10.99 -0.83
N LEU A 153 -13.99 11.36 -0.10
CA LEU A 153 -13.47 10.56 1.00
C LEU A 153 -14.50 10.43 2.15
N ASN A 154 -15.21 11.50 2.48
CA ASN A 154 -16.32 11.44 3.43
C ASN A 154 -17.46 10.53 2.93
N CYS A 155 -17.77 10.58 1.63
CA CYS A 155 -18.77 9.70 1.02
C CYS A 155 -18.38 8.22 1.19
N LEU A 156 -17.12 7.87 0.92
CA LEU A 156 -16.60 6.51 1.08
C LEU A 156 -16.76 6.01 2.52
N VAL A 157 -16.40 6.83 3.50
CA VAL A 157 -16.57 6.51 4.93
C VAL A 157 -18.06 6.33 5.29
N GLN A 158 -18.95 7.16 4.74
CA GLN A 158 -20.39 7.04 4.96
C GLN A 158 -21.01 5.80 4.28
N ARG A 159 -20.36 5.27 3.23
CA ARG A 159 -20.76 4.03 2.54
C ARG A 159 -20.01 2.80 3.06
N GLN A 160 -19.72 2.78 4.35
CA GLN A 160 -19.18 1.61 5.06
C GLN A 160 -17.88 1.02 4.46
N CYS A 161 -17.04 1.87 3.84
CA CYS A 161 -15.71 1.49 3.39
C CYS A 161 -14.86 0.94 4.54
N THR A 162 -14.36 -0.29 4.40
CA THR A 162 -13.51 -0.97 5.40
C THR A 162 -12.02 -0.73 5.15
N GLU A 163 -11.62 -0.58 3.89
CA GLU A 163 -10.23 -0.34 3.50
C GLU A 163 -10.15 0.77 2.44
N LEU A 164 -9.32 1.78 2.72
CA LEU A 164 -9.08 2.88 1.80
C LEU A 164 -7.60 2.97 1.47
N THR A 165 -7.30 2.92 0.18
CA THR A 165 -5.97 3.19 -0.37
C THR A 165 -6.00 4.45 -1.22
N VAL A 166 -5.08 5.39 -0.99
CA VAL A 166 -4.93 6.58 -1.86
C VAL A 166 -3.51 6.65 -2.38
N LYS A 167 -3.34 6.60 -3.70
CA LYS A 167 -2.05 6.50 -4.38
C LYS A 167 -1.69 7.75 -5.17
N TYR A 168 -0.40 8.05 -5.21
CA TYR A 168 0.24 9.12 -6.00
C TYR A 168 -0.31 10.51 -5.69
N GLY A 169 -0.24 11.48 -6.61
CA GLY A 169 -0.61 12.86 -6.33
C GLY A 169 0.51 13.69 -5.70
N GLY A 170 1.76 13.43 -6.12
CA GLY A 170 2.93 14.20 -5.70
C GLY A 170 2.86 15.69 -6.04
N TYR A 171 1.93 16.10 -6.91
CA TYR A 171 1.76 17.49 -7.34
C TYR A 171 1.39 18.47 -6.23
N LEU A 172 0.91 18.02 -5.06
CA LEU A 172 0.64 18.88 -3.91
C LEU A 172 1.81 19.02 -2.93
N THR A 173 2.88 18.24 -3.06
CA THR A 173 4.00 18.27 -2.09
C THR A 173 4.60 19.67 -1.97
N ARG A 174 4.72 20.40 -3.08
CA ARG A 174 5.28 21.76 -3.12
C ARG A 174 4.29 22.86 -2.74
N SER A 175 3.05 22.50 -2.39
CA SER A 175 2.06 23.50 -2.02
C SER A 175 2.29 24.14 -0.68
N TYR A 176 2.79 23.36 0.24
CA TYR A 176 3.03 23.78 1.60
C TYR A 176 4.47 23.50 1.96
N MET A 177 5.07 24.45 2.65
CA MET A 177 6.38 24.31 3.25
C MET A 177 6.19 24.33 4.76
N LEU A 178 7.04 23.60 5.48
CA LEU A 178 7.09 23.72 6.92
C LEU A 178 7.90 24.95 7.31
N SER A 179 7.25 25.94 7.93
CA SER A 179 7.96 27.08 8.49
C SER A 179 8.34 26.79 9.93
N VAL A 180 9.62 26.48 10.16
CA VAL A 180 10.19 26.40 11.51
C VAL A 180 10.52 27.82 11.98
N GLU A 181 9.93 28.27 13.09
CA GLU A 181 10.17 29.64 13.57
C GLU A 181 11.64 29.81 14.01
N PRO A 182 12.41 30.73 13.42
CA PRO A 182 13.73 31.05 13.94
C PRO A 182 13.60 31.68 15.33
N LYS A 183 14.47 31.31 16.27
CA LYS A 183 14.46 31.70 17.71
C LYS A 183 14.65 33.21 17.99
N LYS A 184 14.30 34.12 17.08
CA LYS A 184 14.49 35.58 17.26
C LYS A 184 13.48 36.13 18.30
N ARG A 185 13.98 36.59 19.46
CA ARG A 185 13.19 37.07 20.62
C ARG A 185 12.19 38.18 20.28
N VAL A 186 12.52 39.09 19.36
CA VAL A 186 11.77 40.33 19.10
C VAL A 186 10.38 40.09 18.47
N ARG A 187 10.18 38.99 17.72
CA ARG A 187 8.86 38.68 17.11
C ARG A 187 7.85 38.04 18.07
N ARG A 188 8.24 37.69 19.30
CA ARG A 188 7.36 36.97 20.25
C ARG A 188 6.22 37.83 20.79
N ILE A 189 6.45 39.13 21.02
CA ILE A 189 5.45 40.02 21.62
C ILE A 189 4.30 40.27 20.63
N VAL A 190 4.62 40.67 19.40
CA VAL A 190 3.61 40.90 18.35
C VAL A 190 2.81 39.63 18.04
N LYS A 191 3.47 38.46 18.04
CA LYS A 191 2.78 37.18 17.83
C LYS A 191 1.93 36.74 19.03
N ALA A 192 2.32 37.05 20.26
CA ALA A 192 1.52 36.74 21.44
C ALA A 192 0.16 37.48 21.40
N ILE A 193 0.18 38.75 21.00
CA ILE A 193 -1.04 39.54 20.80
C ILE A 193 -1.88 38.96 19.65
N GLN A 194 -1.25 38.64 18.50
CA GLN A 194 -1.97 38.01 17.39
C GLN A 194 -2.56 36.63 17.73
N ARG A 195 -1.97 35.88 18.67
CA ARG A 195 -2.46 34.57 19.12
C ARG A 195 -3.68 34.67 20.04
N LEU A 196 -3.85 35.77 20.78
CA LEU A 196 -5.04 35.99 21.61
C LEU A 196 -6.31 36.14 20.77
N PHE A 197 -6.20 36.70 19.56
CA PHE A 197 -7.33 36.95 18.66
C PHE A 197 -7.49 35.90 17.56
N ARG A 198 -6.58 34.93 17.44
CA ARG A 198 -6.63 33.92 16.38
C ARG A 198 -6.91 32.53 16.95
N PRO A 199 -7.99 31.85 16.51
CA PRO A 199 -8.16 30.44 16.83
C PRO A 199 -6.95 29.67 16.31
N ARG A 200 -6.33 28.85 17.16
CA ARG A 200 -5.20 28.00 16.77
C ARG A 200 -5.62 27.15 15.59
N ALA A 201 -4.93 27.30 14.47
CA ALA A 201 -5.15 26.42 13.34
C ALA A 201 -4.75 24.99 13.75
N PRO A 202 -5.50 23.96 13.34
CA PRO A 202 -5.22 22.57 13.70
C PRO A 202 -3.87 22.03 13.19
N MET A 203 -3.16 22.81 12.35
CA MET A 203 -1.92 22.43 11.66
C MET A 203 -0.68 23.17 12.19
N GLU A 204 -0.71 23.64 13.44
CA GLU A 204 0.41 24.31 14.09
C GLU A 204 0.94 23.47 15.27
N GLY A 205 2.27 23.41 15.39
CA GLY A 205 2.96 22.74 16.49
C GLY A 205 3.88 23.68 17.26
N LYS A 206 4.57 23.14 18.27
CA LYS A 206 5.51 23.92 19.09
C LYS A 206 6.75 24.28 18.26
N GLY A 207 6.73 25.45 17.62
CA GLY A 207 7.86 26.00 16.87
C GLY A 207 7.83 25.74 15.37
N TRP A 208 6.75 25.15 14.84
CA TRP A 208 6.55 24.94 13.42
C TRP A 208 5.09 25.19 13.02
N GLU A 209 4.89 25.63 11.79
CA GLU A 209 3.57 25.76 11.17
C GLU A 209 3.67 25.46 9.67
N PHE A 210 2.66 24.81 9.11
CA PHE A 210 2.55 24.70 7.66
C PHE A 210 2.21 26.07 7.06
N ARG A 211 2.89 26.45 5.99
CA ARG A 211 2.60 27.66 5.23
C ARG A 211 2.51 27.35 3.75
N ARG A 212 1.54 27.96 3.08
CA ARG A 212 1.48 27.98 1.62
C ARG A 212 2.76 28.62 1.06
N SER A 213 3.33 28.00 0.03
CA SER A 213 4.44 28.61 -0.73
C SER A 213 3.98 29.94 -1.33
N ARG A 214 4.81 30.98 -1.20
CA ARG A 214 4.50 32.34 -1.68
C ARG A 214 4.26 32.40 -3.18
N GLU A 215 4.88 31.49 -3.93
CA GLU A 215 4.76 31.38 -5.38
C GLU A 215 3.39 30.85 -5.81
N GLN A 216 2.73 30.08 -4.93
CA GLN A 216 1.51 29.35 -5.27
C GLN A 216 0.27 29.87 -4.55
N GLY A 217 0.43 30.73 -3.54
CA GLY A 217 -0.68 31.31 -2.81
C GLY A 217 -0.28 32.12 -1.58
N ARG A 218 -1.28 32.68 -0.90
CA ARG A 218 -1.08 33.53 0.30
C ARG A 218 -1.80 32.98 1.53
N GLU A 219 -2.74 32.05 1.35
CA GLU A 219 -3.52 31.50 2.46
C GLU A 219 -2.68 30.61 3.38
N ARG A 220 -2.68 30.91 4.68
CA ARG A 220 -1.85 30.17 5.65
C ARG A 220 -2.38 28.79 5.97
N ALA A 221 -3.70 28.67 6.05
CA ALA A 221 -4.40 27.43 6.28
C ALA A 221 -5.70 27.51 5.50
N LEU A 222 -5.78 26.74 4.41
CA LEU A 222 -7.07 26.55 3.76
C LEU A 222 -8.04 25.99 4.80
N THR A 223 -9.26 26.53 4.81
CA THR A 223 -10.34 26.07 5.68
C THR A 223 -10.42 24.55 5.63
N SER A 224 -10.47 23.93 6.82
CA SER A 224 -10.50 22.48 6.93
C SER A 224 -11.61 21.91 6.08
N VAL A 225 -11.30 20.87 5.29
CA VAL A 225 -12.31 20.00 4.69
C VAL A 225 -13.31 19.64 5.80
N PRO A 226 -14.61 19.97 5.67
CA PRO A 226 -15.60 19.62 6.68
C PRO A 226 -15.58 18.10 6.85
N SER A 227 -15.17 17.61 8.02
CA SER A 227 -15.20 16.18 8.30
C SER A 227 -16.56 15.85 8.90
N LYS A 228 -17.49 15.41 8.03
CA LYS A 228 -18.76 14.80 8.45
C LYS A 228 -18.56 13.29 8.66
N ILE A 229 -17.51 12.94 9.40
CA ILE A 229 -17.17 11.55 9.68
C ILE A 229 -18.08 11.08 10.81
N SER A 230 -18.95 10.13 10.49
CA SER A 230 -19.84 9.51 11.48
C SER A 230 -19.03 8.57 12.37
N ARG A 231 -19.44 8.46 13.64
CA ARG A 231 -18.90 7.42 14.56
C ARG A 231 -19.28 6.00 14.12
N SER A 232 -20.23 5.86 13.21
CA SER A 232 -20.64 4.59 12.60
C SER A 232 -19.75 4.14 11.43
N SER A 233 -18.53 4.69 11.31
CA SER A 233 -17.57 4.30 10.28
C SER A 233 -17.08 2.87 10.51
N THR A 234 -16.95 2.10 9.43
CA THR A 234 -16.36 0.75 9.42
C THR A 234 -14.93 0.74 8.89
N LEU A 235 -14.33 1.91 8.64
CA LEU A 235 -12.98 2.02 8.09
C LEU A 235 -11.95 1.55 9.11
N THR A 236 -11.39 0.36 8.90
CA THR A 236 -10.39 -0.28 9.77
C THR A 236 -8.97 -0.17 9.22
N SER A 237 -8.82 0.01 7.91
CA SER A 237 -7.53 -0.01 7.23
C SER A 237 -7.35 1.24 6.35
N LEU A 238 -6.25 1.96 6.55
CA LEU A 238 -5.90 3.15 5.77
C LEU A 238 -4.49 3.01 5.19
N HIS A 239 -4.41 2.97 3.86
CA HIS A 239 -3.16 2.91 3.11
C HIS A 239 -2.93 4.25 2.42
N ILE A 240 -1.97 5.00 2.95
CA ILE A 240 -1.55 6.27 2.40
C ILE A 240 -0.33 6.04 1.51
N GLN A 241 -0.53 6.16 0.21
CA GLN A 241 0.54 6.14 -0.79
C GLN A 241 0.61 7.46 -1.55
N SER A 242 0.19 8.53 -0.87
CA SER A 242 -0.04 9.85 -1.44
C SER A 242 0.33 10.92 -0.43
N ALA A 243 1.29 11.77 -0.80
CA ALA A 243 1.69 12.92 0.01
C ALA A 243 0.52 13.89 0.28
N VAL A 244 -0.50 13.91 -0.59
CA VAL A 244 -1.73 14.70 -0.40
C VAL A 244 -2.32 14.48 0.98
N LEU A 245 -2.43 13.23 1.43
CA LEU A 245 -3.16 12.92 2.67
C LEU A 245 -2.37 13.26 3.94
N ILE A 246 -1.07 13.47 3.82
CA ILE A 246 -0.20 13.87 4.93
C ILE A 246 0.18 15.35 4.88
N MET A 247 -0.29 16.07 3.85
CA MET A 247 -0.06 17.49 3.66
C MET A 247 -1.37 18.28 3.73
N PRO A 248 -1.33 19.55 4.15
CA PRO A 248 -2.48 20.43 3.98
C PRO A 248 -2.90 20.53 2.51
N PRO A 249 -4.19 20.76 2.23
CA PRO A 249 -5.31 20.84 3.17
C PRO A 249 -5.88 19.48 3.62
N CYS A 250 -5.54 18.38 2.95
CA CYS A 250 -6.16 17.07 3.17
C CYS A 250 -5.71 16.37 4.45
N LEU A 251 -4.57 16.76 5.03
CA LEU A 251 -4.11 16.28 6.34
C LEU A 251 -5.20 16.39 7.43
N ASN A 252 -6.01 17.45 7.43
CA ASN A 252 -7.10 17.58 8.40
C ASN A 252 -8.15 16.47 8.28
N TRP A 253 -8.46 16.05 7.05
CA TRP A 253 -9.37 14.94 6.83
C TRP A 253 -8.75 13.65 7.38
N THR A 254 -7.47 13.38 7.07
CA THR A 254 -6.75 12.19 7.55
C THR A 254 -6.71 12.13 9.08
N LEU A 255 -6.36 13.24 9.75
CA LEU A 255 -6.36 13.32 11.21
C LEU A 255 -7.77 13.14 11.81
N SER A 256 -8.82 13.56 11.11
CA SER A 256 -10.19 13.36 11.56
C SER A 256 -10.62 11.89 11.39
N ALA A 257 -10.27 11.26 10.27
CA ALA A 257 -10.53 9.84 10.04
C ALA A 257 -9.84 8.98 11.11
N LEU A 258 -8.56 9.25 11.37
CA LEU A 258 -7.79 8.56 12.40
C LEU A 258 -8.36 8.69 13.82
N ARG A 259 -9.02 9.81 14.14
CA ARG A 259 -9.62 10.04 15.48
C ARG A 259 -11.00 9.39 15.65
N HIS A 260 -11.77 9.29 14.57
CA HIS A 260 -13.19 8.97 14.63
C HIS A 260 -13.55 7.63 13.99
N CYS A 261 -12.69 7.09 13.13
CA CYS A 261 -12.83 5.75 12.55
C CYS A 261 -12.04 4.73 13.40
N PRO A 262 -12.46 3.46 13.44
CA PRO A 262 -11.77 2.39 14.15
C PRO A 262 -10.56 1.87 13.37
N ILE A 263 -9.68 2.76 12.90
CA ILE A 263 -8.51 2.40 12.08
C ILE A 263 -7.48 1.68 12.96
N ALA A 264 -7.33 0.38 12.72
CA ALA A 264 -6.35 -0.48 13.37
C ALA A 264 -5.07 -0.62 12.54
N PHE A 265 -5.19 -0.59 11.21
CA PHE A 265 -4.09 -0.72 10.28
C PHE A 265 -3.78 0.59 9.55
N LEU A 266 -2.54 1.06 9.67
CA LEU A 266 -2.03 2.22 8.93
C LEU A 266 -0.80 1.81 8.10
N SER A 267 -0.83 2.11 6.80
CA SER A 267 0.33 1.98 5.93
C SER A 267 0.71 3.32 5.32
N LEU A 268 1.99 3.68 5.41
CA LEU A 268 2.61 4.77 4.66
C LEU A 268 3.59 4.16 3.67
N PHE A 269 3.37 4.36 2.36
CA PHE A 269 4.16 3.70 1.32
C PHE A 269 4.43 4.59 0.10
N GLN A 270 5.64 4.59 -0.45
CA GLN A 270 5.98 5.38 -1.66
C GLN A 270 5.62 6.87 -1.54
N ILE A 271 6.06 7.50 -0.44
CA ILE A 271 5.78 8.91 -0.18
C ILE A 271 7.09 9.69 -0.15
N SER A 272 7.17 10.70 -1.01
CA SER A 272 8.26 11.67 -1.02
C SER A 272 7.85 12.97 -0.33
N LEU A 273 8.59 13.36 0.71
CA LEU A 273 8.42 14.62 1.43
C LEU A 273 9.77 15.20 1.84
N GLU A 274 9.81 16.50 2.12
CA GLU A 274 10.96 17.11 2.79
C GLU A 274 11.08 16.58 4.23
N LYS A 275 12.33 16.38 4.68
CA LYS A 275 12.66 15.82 5.99
C LYS A 275 11.91 16.46 7.16
N GLU A 276 11.85 17.80 7.20
CA GLU A 276 11.22 18.51 8.30
C GLU A 276 9.71 18.22 8.40
N ILE A 277 9.07 17.93 7.27
CA ILE A 277 7.64 17.66 7.18
C ILE A 277 7.30 16.33 7.87
N TRP A 278 8.15 15.31 7.76
CA TRP A 278 7.93 14.00 8.38
C TRP A 278 7.73 14.10 9.89
N SER A 279 8.64 14.80 10.59
CA SER A 279 8.53 15.02 12.03
C SER A 279 7.19 15.65 12.44
N ALA A 280 6.73 16.67 11.69
CA ALA A 280 5.46 17.34 11.95
C ALA A 280 4.27 16.43 11.66
N ALA A 281 4.24 15.78 10.48
CA ALA A 281 3.16 14.91 10.03
C ALA A 281 3.00 13.69 10.94
N LEU A 282 4.07 12.95 11.21
CA LEU A 282 4.06 11.76 12.08
C LEU A 282 3.67 12.13 13.52
N SER A 283 4.11 13.29 14.01
CA SER A 283 3.71 13.79 15.32
C SER A 283 2.20 14.07 15.41
N LEU A 284 1.59 14.58 14.33
CA LEU A 284 0.15 14.80 14.26
C LEU A 284 -0.62 13.49 14.13
N ILE A 285 -0.15 12.57 13.29
CA ILE A 285 -0.75 11.24 13.05
C ILE A 285 -0.74 10.43 14.35
N ALA A 286 0.38 10.33 15.06
CA ALA A 286 0.47 9.57 16.31
C ALA A 286 -0.50 10.10 17.38
N ARG A 287 -0.72 11.42 17.43
CA ARG A 287 -1.70 12.02 18.34
C ARG A 287 -3.14 11.75 17.93
N ALA A 288 -3.40 11.59 16.64
CA ALA A 288 -4.73 11.32 16.12
C ALA A 288 -5.11 9.85 16.25
N ALA A 289 -4.14 8.93 16.22
CA ALA A 289 -4.34 7.50 16.12
C ALA A 289 -3.54 6.68 17.18
N PRO A 290 -3.73 6.93 18.48
CA PRO A 290 -3.03 6.16 19.51
C PRO A 290 -3.42 4.67 19.55
N GLU A 291 -4.51 4.32 18.86
CA GLU A 291 -5.14 2.99 18.83
C GLU A 291 -4.61 2.06 17.73
N ILE A 292 -3.66 2.52 16.89
CA ILE A 292 -3.09 1.70 15.81
C ILE A 292 -2.42 0.46 16.40
N THR A 293 -2.81 -0.71 15.88
CA THR A 293 -2.23 -2.01 16.21
C THR A 293 -1.24 -2.47 15.15
N ASP A 294 -1.44 -2.06 13.89
CA ASP A 294 -0.66 -2.53 12.77
C ASP A 294 -0.12 -1.33 11.97
N LEU A 295 1.20 -1.23 11.88
CA LEU A 295 1.88 -0.16 11.19
C LEU A 295 2.83 -0.69 10.11
N SER A 296 2.71 -0.16 8.90
CA SER A 296 3.64 -0.40 7.80
C SER A 296 4.23 0.90 7.28
N LEU A 297 5.57 1.01 7.25
CA LEU A 297 6.33 2.15 6.75
C LEU A 297 7.36 1.66 5.74
N SER A 298 7.23 2.00 4.46
CA SER A 298 8.19 1.53 3.44
C SER A 298 8.26 2.50 2.26
N GLU A 299 9.42 2.59 1.62
CA GLU A 299 9.65 3.48 0.46
C GLU A 299 9.26 4.94 0.78
N LEU A 300 9.71 5.45 1.93
CA LEU A 300 9.51 6.83 2.34
C LEU A 300 10.80 7.63 2.08
N ASP A 301 10.73 8.65 1.24
CA ASP A 301 11.92 9.45 0.93
C ASP A 301 12.17 10.47 2.04
N SER A 302 13.45 10.72 2.33
CA SER A 302 13.91 11.71 3.31
C SER A 302 13.40 11.58 4.73
N ILE A 303 12.84 10.43 5.11
CA ILE A 303 12.54 10.12 6.51
C ILE A 303 13.80 9.60 7.21
N SER A 304 14.05 10.07 8.44
CA SER A 304 15.14 9.55 9.26
C SER A 304 14.69 8.44 10.20
N ASP A 305 15.60 7.54 10.56
CA ASP A 305 15.34 6.46 11.53
C ASP A 305 14.86 7.00 12.88
N VAL A 306 15.38 8.16 13.30
CA VAL A 306 14.99 8.84 14.55
C VAL A 306 13.51 9.23 14.51
N GLU A 307 13.00 9.65 13.35
CA GLU A 307 11.59 10.00 13.19
C GLU A 307 10.70 8.76 13.20
N ILE A 308 11.12 7.68 12.53
CA ILE A 308 10.42 6.38 12.57
C ILE A 308 10.31 5.87 14.01
N LEU A 309 11.42 5.85 14.74
CA LEU A 309 11.47 5.38 16.14
C LEU A 309 10.67 6.28 17.08
N SER A 310 10.77 7.60 16.92
CA SER A 310 9.98 8.58 17.68
C SER A 310 8.49 8.40 17.42
N PHE A 311 8.10 8.13 16.17
CA PHE A 311 6.71 7.85 15.81
C PHE A 311 6.22 6.55 16.46
N CYS A 312 6.97 5.45 16.33
CA CYS A 312 6.63 4.17 16.96
C CYS A 312 6.51 4.27 18.49
N SER A 313 7.36 5.09 19.14
CA SER A 313 7.31 5.30 20.60
C SER A 313 5.99 5.89 21.12
N ARG A 314 5.18 6.48 20.22
CA ARG A 314 3.89 7.11 20.54
C ARG A 314 2.69 6.20 20.25
N LEU A 315 2.93 4.95 19.84
CA LEU A 315 1.90 3.97 19.50
C LEU A 315 1.94 2.81 20.51
N PRO A 316 1.35 2.98 21.71
CA PRO A 316 1.47 2.01 22.80
C PRO A 316 0.76 0.67 22.53
N ARG A 317 -0.18 0.64 21.58
CA ARG A 317 -0.97 -0.55 21.22
C ARG A 317 -0.40 -1.31 20.02
N LEU A 318 0.78 -0.92 19.53
CA LEU A 318 1.37 -1.54 18.35
C LEU A 318 1.69 -3.03 18.59
N VAL A 319 1.11 -3.89 17.75
CA VAL A 319 1.23 -5.35 17.73
C VAL A 319 2.09 -5.81 16.56
N THR A 320 1.86 -5.24 15.38
CA THR A 320 2.60 -5.54 14.15
C THR A 320 3.32 -4.29 13.66
N LEU A 321 4.61 -4.42 13.39
CA LEU A 321 5.43 -3.35 12.83
C LEU A 321 6.18 -3.86 11.60
N THR A 322 5.94 -3.22 10.48
CA THR A 322 6.67 -3.41 9.23
C THR A 322 7.43 -2.13 8.88
N ILE A 323 8.74 -2.23 8.81
CA ILE A 323 9.64 -1.19 8.33
C ILE A 323 10.31 -1.75 7.06
N GLY A 324 10.11 -1.10 5.92
CA GLY A 324 10.79 -1.42 4.67
C GLY A 324 12.00 -0.52 4.43
N TYR A 325 12.46 -0.52 3.18
CA TYR A 325 13.56 0.32 2.73
C TYR A 325 13.16 1.78 2.65
N ASN A 326 14.04 2.68 3.05
CA ASN A 326 13.88 4.12 2.86
C ASN A 326 15.22 4.68 2.33
N GLU A 327 15.22 5.38 1.19
CA GLU A 327 16.45 5.70 0.43
C GLU A 327 17.49 6.51 1.22
N GLU A 328 17.07 7.43 2.09
CA GLU A 328 17.99 8.22 2.91
C GLU A 328 18.51 7.50 4.17
N ALA A 329 17.94 6.33 4.53
CA ALA A 329 18.37 5.55 5.69
C ALA A 329 19.68 4.77 5.44
N GLN A 330 20.39 5.00 4.33
CA GLN A 330 21.63 4.30 3.95
C GLN A 330 22.83 4.54 4.90
N GLY A 331 22.68 5.39 5.92
CA GLY A 331 23.62 5.42 7.04
C GLY A 331 23.28 4.33 8.05
N THR A 332 24.23 3.43 8.37
CA THR A 332 24.06 2.42 9.43
C THR A 332 23.45 3.03 10.71
N PRO A 333 22.36 2.45 11.26
CA PRO A 333 21.69 2.89 12.49
C PRO A 333 22.58 3.16 13.70
N THR A 334 23.80 2.60 13.69
CA THR A 334 24.84 2.80 14.70
C THR A 334 25.25 4.26 14.91
N LYS A 335 25.08 5.16 13.93
CA LYS A 335 25.39 6.60 14.10
C LYS A 335 24.32 7.37 14.91
N TYR A 336 23.16 6.77 15.23
CA TYR A 336 22.03 7.47 15.85
C TYR A 336 21.92 7.30 17.37
N ALA A 337 23.06 7.17 18.07
CA ALA A 337 23.17 6.92 19.52
C ALA A 337 22.50 7.93 20.47
N LYS A 338 21.73 8.92 19.97
CA LYS A 338 21.04 9.92 20.79
C LYS A 338 19.53 9.72 20.90
N GLY A 339 18.92 8.85 20.07
CA GLY A 339 17.48 8.56 20.15
C GLY A 339 17.13 7.66 21.34
N ARG A 340 15.97 7.89 21.97
CA ARG A 340 15.39 6.93 22.92
C ARG A 340 14.79 5.76 22.13
N ILE A 341 15.08 4.55 22.57
CA ILE A 341 14.54 3.33 21.96
C ILE A 341 13.08 3.18 22.40
N PRO A 342 12.13 2.98 21.46
CA PRO A 342 10.72 2.84 21.81
C PRO A 342 10.48 1.59 22.67
N GLU A 343 9.60 1.69 23.65
CA GLU A 343 9.11 0.55 24.41
C GLU A 343 7.90 -0.07 23.69
N LEU A 344 8.13 -1.11 22.89
CA LEU A 344 7.10 -1.77 22.08
C LEU A 344 6.58 -3.04 22.79
N ARG A 345 5.98 -2.84 23.98
CA ARG A 345 5.62 -3.94 24.92
C ARG A 345 4.61 -4.95 24.36
N ASN A 346 3.81 -4.55 23.37
CA ASN A 346 2.78 -5.38 22.77
C ASN A 346 3.17 -5.97 21.41
N LEU A 347 4.38 -5.68 20.92
CA LEU A 347 4.81 -6.11 19.60
C LEU A 347 5.01 -7.62 19.56
N THR A 348 4.22 -8.30 18.72
CA THR A 348 4.31 -9.75 18.49
C THR A 348 4.97 -10.07 17.15
N SER A 349 4.86 -9.17 16.17
CA SER A 349 5.41 -9.35 14.83
C SER A 349 6.23 -8.14 14.41
N LEU A 350 7.49 -8.37 14.06
CA LEU A 350 8.42 -7.35 13.56
C LEU A 350 8.96 -7.76 12.20
N THR A 351 8.72 -6.94 11.18
CA THR A 351 9.39 -7.01 9.89
C THR A 351 10.23 -5.76 9.73
N ALA A 352 11.56 -5.88 9.61
CA ALA A 352 12.44 -4.71 9.46
C ALA A 352 13.80 -5.09 8.85
N PRO A 353 14.58 -4.11 8.35
CA PRO A 353 15.98 -4.33 8.03
C PRO A 353 16.75 -4.79 9.26
N ALA A 354 17.78 -5.61 9.06
CA ALA A 354 18.58 -6.19 10.14
C ALA A 354 19.09 -5.12 11.12
N ASP A 355 19.46 -3.93 10.64
CA ASP A 355 19.99 -2.88 11.48
C ASP A 355 18.94 -2.28 12.45
N PHE A 356 17.69 -2.16 11.99
CA PHE A 356 16.57 -1.75 12.84
C PHE A 356 16.28 -2.81 13.90
N ILE A 357 16.29 -4.08 13.50
CA ILE A 357 16.11 -5.21 14.42
C ILE A 357 17.20 -5.18 15.49
N ARG A 358 18.48 -5.08 15.10
CA ARG A 358 19.62 -4.98 16.03
C ARG A 358 19.45 -3.81 16.99
N TYR A 359 19.03 -2.63 16.49
CA TYR A 359 18.83 -1.44 17.32
C TYR A 359 17.68 -1.61 18.34
N LEU A 360 16.51 -2.08 17.90
CA LEU A 360 15.34 -2.32 18.76
C LEU A 360 15.62 -3.44 19.78
N MET A 361 16.48 -4.39 19.42
CA MET A 361 16.99 -5.46 20.28
C MET A 361 18.27 -5.06 21.04
N ARG A 362 18.56 -3.78 21.29
CA ARG A 362 19.64 -3.39 22.24
C ARG A 362 19.21 -3.37 23.71
N PRO A 363 18.03 -2.86 24.11
CA PRO A 363 17.58 -2.85 25.50
C PRO A 363 16.78 -4.10 25.85
N ARG A 364 17.07 -4.76 26.98
CA ARG A 364 16.51 -6.08 27.31
C ARG A 364 14.97 -6.11 27.35
N ALA A 365 14.33 -4.99 27.69
CA ALA A 365 12.89 -4.92 27.96
C ALA A 365 12.00 -4.46 26.78
N CYS A 366 12.54 -4.21 25.59
CA CYS A 366 11.77 -3.53 24.52
C CYS A 366 10.76 -4.41 23.78
N LEU A 367 10.95 -5.74 23.71
CA LEU A 367 10.18 -6.65 22.84
C LEU A 367 9.82 -7.97 23.56
N PRO A 368 9.11 -7.94 24.71
CA PRO A 368 8.88 -9.13 25.53
C PRO A 368 7.91 -10.14 24.91
N LYS A 369 7.05 -9.73 23.96
CA LYS A 369 6.02 -10.58 23.34
C LYS A 369 6.34 -10.97 21.91
N LEU A 370 7.58 -10.75 21.46
CA LEU A 370 7.95 -10.99 20.06
C LEU A 370 7.87 -12.49 19.73
N MET A 371 6.96 -12.86 18.85
CA MET A 371 6.71 -14.23 18.39
C MET A 371 7.17 -14.45 16.95
N SER A 372 7.15 -13.41 16.11
CA SER A 372 7.53 -13.46 14.70
C SER A 372 8.54 -12.36 14.41
N LEU A 373 9.67 -12.74 13.82
CA LEU A 373 10.72 -11.83 13.40
C LEU A 373 11.05 -12.08 11.94
N ARG A 374 10.89 -11.06 11.10
CA ARG A 374 11.22 -11.12 9.67
C ARG A 374 12.29 -10.08 9.35
N ILE A 375 13.42 -10.55 8.83
CA ILE A 375 14.50 -9.67 8.35
C ILE A 375 14.20 -9.33 6.89
N SER A 376 14.00 -8.05 6.59
CA SER A 376 13.81 -7.56 5.22
C SER A 376 15.13 -7.06 4.63
N PHE A 377 15.48 -7.59 3.46
CA PHE A 377 16.62 -7.16 2.68
C PHE A 377 16.15 -6.33 1.49
N HIS A 378 17.02 -5.47 0.99
CA HIS A 378 16.71 -4.59 -0.13
C HIS A 378 17.89 -4.50 -1.07
N GLY A 379 17.59 -4.30 -2.36
CA GLY A 379 18.59 -4.24 -3.41
C GLY A 379 19.40 -5.52 -3.55
N LYS A 380 20.59 -5.39 -4.13
CA LYS A 380 21.52 -6.50 -4.37
C LYS A 380 22.26 -6.84 -3.06
N THR A 381 21.69 -7.75 -2.27
CA THR A 381 22.33 -8.23 -1.04
C THR A 381 23.08 -9.54 -1.32
N HIS A 382 24.39 -9.56 -1.07
CA HIS A 382 25.17 -10.80 -1.14
C HIS A 382 24.79 -11.75 0.00
N ILE A 383 24.82 -13.06 -0.27
CA ILE A 383 24.55 -14.11 0.73
C ILE A 383 25.48 -14.04 1.94
N ARG A 384 26.71 -13.53 1.76
CA ARG A 384 27.63 -13.23 2.86
C ARG A 384 27.08 -12.19 3.82
N THR A 385 26.55 -11.09 3.30
CA THR A 385 25.90 -10.05 4.11
C THR A 385 24.67 -10.59 4.81
N ILE A 386 23.89 -11.46 4.15
CA ILE A 386 22.74 -12.15 4.78
C ILE A 386 23.24 -12.99 5.97
N GLY A 387 24.27 -13.81 5.78
CA GLY A 387 24.83 -14.66 6.83
C GLY A 387 25.38 -13.85 8.02
N GLU A 388 26.12 -12.77 7.76
CA GLU A 388 26.66 -11.87 8.79
C GLU A 388 25.53 -11.20 9.60
N GLN A 389 24.53 -10.63 8.92
CA GLN A 389 23.39 -10.00 9.59
C GLN A 389 22.54 -11.02 10.36
N LEU A 390 22.38 -12.23 9.83
CA LEU A 390 21.65 -13.31 10.47
C LEU A 390 22.37 -13.78 11.75
N SER A 391 23.69 -13.94 11.69
CA SER A 391 24.53 -14.26 12.84
C SER A 391 24.33 -13.24 13.97
N ASP A 392 24.43 -11.95 13.65
CA ASP A 392 24.25 -10.88 14.65
C ASP A 392 22.87 -10.92 15.31
N VAL A 393 21.80 -11.07 14.51
CA VAL A 393 20.43 -11.12 15.01
C VAL A 393 20.21 -12.36 15.87
N CYS A 394 20.69 -13.54 15.44
CA CYS A 394 20.58 -14.78 16.20
C CYS A 394 21.36 -14.73 17.52
N GLN A 395 22.53 -14.11 17.54
CA GLN A 395 23.30 -13.89 18.78
C GLN A 395 22.53 -12.97 19.75
N LEU A 396 21.92 -11.89 19.25
CA LEU A 396 21.07 -11.02 20.08
C LEU A 396 19.82 -11.73 20.61
N MET A 397 19.19 -12.59 19.80
CA MET A 397 18.07 -13.43 20.23
C MET A 397 18.49 -14.39 21.36
N THR A 398 19.61 -15.08 21.18
CA THR A 398 20.17 -16.03 22.15
C THR A 398 20.52 -15.34 23.46
N ALA A 399 21.21 -14.19 23.40
CA ALA A 399 21.57 -13.39 24.57
C ALA A 399 20.35 -12.86 25.37
N ARG A 400 19.16 -12.90 24.78
CA ARG A 400 17.90 -12.45 25.37
C ARG A 400 16.92 -13.57 25.63
N THR A 401 17.31 -14.82 25.39
CA THR A 401 16.43 -15.99 25.49
C THR A 401 15.13 -15.83 24.67
N LEU A 402 15.21 -15.12 23.55
CA LEU A 402 14.08 -14.95 22.63
C LEU A 402 14.09 -16.08 21.60
N SER A 403 12.93 -16.67 21.35
CA SER A 403 12.73 -17.74 20.37
C SER A 403 11.61 -17.44 19.35
N PRO A 404 11.53 -16.24 18.74
CA PRO A 404 10.57 -15.98 17.67
C PRO A 404 10.82 -16.87 16.46
N SER A 405 9.76 -17.13 15.70
CA SER A 405 9.86 -17.70 14.36
C SER A 405 10.59 -16.72 13.45
N LEU A 406 11.78 -17.09 12.98
CA LEU A 406 12.63 -16.26 12.15
C LEU A 406 12.31 -16.47 10.66
N SER A 407 12.06 -15.38 9.95
CA SER A 407 11.79 -15.36 8.51
C SER A 407 12.71 -14.39 7.78
N LEU A 408 13.00 -14.63 6.50
CA LEU A 408 13.70 -13.68 5.64
C LEU A 408 12.80 -13.20 4.50
N SER A 409 12.90 -11.92 4.14
CA SER A 409 12.24 -11.32 2.99
C SER A 409 13.29 -10.76 2.04
N LEU A 410 13.37 -11.30 0.84
CA LEU A 410 14.52 -11.12 -0.05
C LEU A 410 14.07 -10.78 -1.47
N PRO A 411 14.41 -9.58 -1.96
CA PRO A 411 14.30 -9.26 -3.37
C PRO A 411 15.51 -9.82 -4.14
N LEU A 412 15.27 -10.81 -5.01
CA LEU A 412 16.26 -11.40 -5.90
C LEU A 412 16.10 -10.80 -7.29
N TYR A 413 16.71 -9.62 -7.50
CA TYR A 413 16.57 -8.83 -8.73
C TYR A 413 17.67 -9.06 -9.79
N SER A 414 18.61 -9.98 -9.58
CA SER A 414 19.70 -10.25 -10.53
C SER A 414 20.48 -11.53 -10.22
N ASP A 415 21.24 -12.02 -11.20
CA ASP A 415 22.17 -13.16 -11.11
C ASP A 415 23.14 -13.10 -9.92
N ILE A 416 23.47 -11.89 -9.46
CA ILE A 416 24.35 -11.65 -8.29
C ILE A 416 23.82 -12.31 -7.01
N ALA A 417 22.50 -12.51 -6.90
CA ALA A 417 21.90 -13.13 -5.73
C ALA A 417 22.17 -14.65 -5.63
N PHE A 418 22.57 -15.29 -6.74
CA PHE A 418 22.84 -16.72 -6.84
C PHE A 418 24.34 -17.05 -6.95
N ASP A 419 25.22 -16.21 -6.40
CA ASP A 419 26.65 -16.53 -6.28
C ASP A 419 26.86 -17.67 -5.25
N PHE A 420 26.64 -18.91 -5.68
CA PHE A 420 26.83 -20.11 -4.86
C PHE A 420 28.29 -20.32 -4.45
N ASP A 421 29.26 -19.81 -5.23
CA ASP A 421 30.68 -19.91 -4.88
C ASP A 421 30.99 -19.10 -3.63
N SER A 422 30.30 -17.97 -3.44
CA SER A 422 30.41 -17.19 -2.21
C SER A 422 29.85 -17.92 -0.99
N VAL A 423 28.87 -18.82 -1.15
CA VAL A 423 28.31 -19.64 -0.07
C VAL A 423 29.34 -20.63 0.46
N ILE A 424 30.06 -21.30 -0.45
CA ILE A 424 31.10 -22.27 -0.09
C ILE A 424 32.17 -21.61 0.79
N LYS A 425 32.49 -20.34 0.49
CA LYS A 425 33.47 -19.53 1.21
C LYS A 425 32.97 -18.96 2.54
N LEU A 426 31.71 -19.17 2.93
CA LEU A 426 31.21 -18.71 4.23
C LEU A 426 31.85 -19.52 5.37
N PRO A 427 32.24 -18.86 6.49
CA PRO A 427 32.62 -19.57 7.69
C PRO A 427 31.53 -20.54 8.15
N ASP A 428 31.90 -21.72 8.63
CA ASP A 428 30.93 -22.72 9.08
C ASP A 428 30.10 -22.22 10.27
N GLU A 429 30.69 -21.34 11.09
CA GLU A 429 29.96 -20.63 12.15
C GLU A 429 28.83 -19.76 11.62
N THR A 430 28.96 -19.18 10.43
CA THR A 430 27.91 -18.38 9.80
C THR A 430 26.82 -19.28 9.21
N LYS A 431 27.22 -20.40 8.60
CA LYS A 431 26.29 -21.36 7.96
C LYS A 431 25.30 -21.93 8.96
N LYS A 432 25.69 -22.16 10.22
CA LYS A 432 24.80 -22.70 11.26
C LYS A 432 23.56 -21.82 11.49
N TYR A 433 23.65 -20.51 11.26
CA TYR A 433 22.52 -19.60 11.49
C TYR A 433 21.45 -19.71 10.39
N PHE A 434 21.77 -20.22 9.20
CA PHE A 434 20.75 -20.49 8.18
C PHE A 434 19.75 -21.56 8.63
N ALA A 435 20.16 -22.47 9.53
CA ALA A 435 19.25 -23.42 10.17
C ALA A 435 18.28 -22.77 11.16
N CYS A 436 18.46 -21.51 11.54
CA CYS A 436 17.50 -20.80 12.40
C CYS A 436 16.29 -20.26 11.62
N VAL A 437 16.35 -20.22 10.28
CA VAL A 437 15.30 -19.64 9.46
C VAL A 437 14.18 -20.66 9.23
N ALA A 438 12.96 -20.31 9.65
CA ALA A 438 11.77 -21.15 9.50
C ALA A 438 10.95 -20.82 8.23
N SER A 439 11.06 -19.59 7.71
CA SER A 439 10.33 -19.17 6.52
C SER A 439 11.14 -18.22 5.61
N LEU A 440 10.92 -18.36 4.30
CA LEU A 440 11.50 -17.49 3.27
C LEU A 440 10.36 -16.83 2.47
N ALA A 441 10.46 -15.53 2.28
CA ALA A 441 9.66 -14.76 1.34
C ALA A 441 10.61 -14.22 0.25
N LEU A 442 10.52 -14.75 -0.95
CA LEU A 442 11.36 -14.42 -2.07
C LEU A 442 10.55 -13.59 -3.06
N ASP A 443 11.09 -12.45 -3.42
CA ASP A 443 10.54 -11.59 -4.47
C ASP A 443 11.51 -11.62 -5.65
N ILE A 444 11.16 -12.35 -6.70
CA ILE A 444 12.11 -12.79 -7.71
C ILE A 444 11.70 -12.31 -9.09
N PHE A 445 12.68 -11.94 -9.91
CA PHE A 445 12.49 -11.98 -11.36
C PHE A 445 12.58 -13.43 -11.84
N PRO A 446 11.95 -13.80 -12.96
CA PRO A 446 12.01 -15.16 -13.47
C PRO A 446 13.46 -15.61 -13.63
N SER A 447 13.86 -16.54 -12.77
CA SER A 447 15.17 -17.21 -12.80
C SER A 447 14.95 -18.70 -13.06
N ASN A 448 16.02 -19.46 -13.22
CA ASN A 448 15.90 -20.91 -13.35
C ASN A 448 15.31 -21.50 -12.06
N PRO A 449 14.18 -22.25 -12.11
CA PRO A 449 13.60 -22.91 -10.94
C PRO A 449 14.60 -23.75 -10.12
N GLY A 450 15.58 -24.37 -10.80
CA GLY A 450 16.63 -25.15 -10.14
C GLY A 450 17.59 -24.29 -9.31
N GLU A 451 17.86 -23.05 -9.72
CA GLU A 451 18.71 -22.12 -8.94
C GLU A 451 17.96 -21.63 -7.70
N ILE A 452 16.67 -21.30 -7.85
CA ILE A 452 15.83 -20.92 -6.71
C ILE A 452 15.76 -22.07 -5.71
N ALA A 453 15.54 -23.30 -6.17
CA ALA A 453 15.57 -24.48 -5.31
C ALA A 453 16.91 -24.59 -4.59
N ARG A 454 18.04 -24.61 -5.33
CA ARG A 454 19.40 -24.66 -4.73
C ARG A 454 19.63 -23.56 -3.69
N TRP A 455 19.09 -22.37 -3.91
CA TRP A 455 19.21 -21.25 -2.98
C TRP A 455 18.37 -21.47 -1.70
N VAL A 456 17.13 -21.97 -1.84
CA VAL A 456 16.29 -22.36 -0.69
C VAL A 456 16.94 -23.47 0.13
N HIS A 457 17.69 -24.39 -0.49
CA HIS A 457 18.41 -25.46 0.20
C HIS A 457 19.52 -24.98 1.13
N LEU A 458 19.94 -23.72 1.03
CA LEU A 458 20.86 -23.13 2.00
C LEU A 458 20.25 -23.03 3.40
N PHE A 459 18.92 -23.16 3.52
CA PHE A 459 18.16 -22.98 4.74
C PHE A 459 17.48 -24.30 5.16
N PRO A 460 18.21 -25.21 5.83
CA PRO A 460 17.75 -26.59 6.05
C PRO A 460 16.51 -26.71 6.95
N SER A 461 16.15 -25.67 7.70
CA SER A 461 14.99 -25.68 8.61
C SER A 461 13.76 -24.94 8.08
N VAL A 462 13.80 -24.50 6.82
CA VAL A 462 12.68 -23.76 6.22
C VAL A 462 11.49 -24.67 5.99
N GLN A 463 10.36 -24.27 6.55
CA GLN A 463 9.08 -24.97 6.43
C GLN A 463 8.13 -24.25 5.48
N HIS A 464 8.29 -22.94 5.31
CA HIS A 464 7.39 -22.12 4.52
C HIS A 464 8.16 -21.26 3.53
N VAL A 465 7.90 -21.47 2.24
CA VAL A 465 8.49 -20.68 1.15
C VAL A 465 7.36 -19.92 0.46
N SER A 466 7.46 -18.60 0.41
CA SER A 466 6.57 -17.72 -0.35
C SER A 466 7.38 -17.09 -1.47
N ILE A 467 6.90 -17.17 -2.70
CA ILE A 467 7.57 -16.68 -3.90
C ILE A 467 6.61 -15.74 -4.62
N THR A 468 7.08 -14.52 -4.87
CA THR A 468 6.39 -13.52 -5.68
C THR A 468 7.19 -13.33 -6.96
N LEU A 469 6.57 -13.57 -8.11
CA LEU A 469 7.20 -13.36 -9.42
C LEU A 469 6.88 -11.93 -9.88
N GLN A 470 7.91 -11.10 -10.08
CA GLN A 470 7.74 -9.71 -10.54
C GLN A 470 7.26 -9.61 -11.99
N SER A 471 7.52 -10.62 -12.82
CA SER A 471 6.98 -10.72 -14.17
C SER A 471 6.38 -12.10 -14.41
N LYS A 472 5.22 -12.13 -15.07
CA LYS A 472 4.62 -13.40 -15.50
C LYS A 472 5.45 -13.95 -16.66
N PRO A 473 6.01 -15.17 -16.54
CA PRO A 473 6.57 -15.86 -17.70
C PRO A 473 5.50 -16.03 -18.77
N ALA A 474 5.91 -16.18 -20.04
CA ALA A 474 4.99 -16.48 -21.13
C ALA A 474 4.12 -17.73 -20.85
N ASP A 475 4.66 -18.67 -20.07
CA ASP A 475 3.97 -19.83 -19.52
C ASP A 475 4.10 -19.87 -17.99
N ALA A 476 3.32 -19.02 -17.32
CA ALA A 476 3.36 -18.88 -15.86
C ALA A 476 3.00 -20.18 -15.14
N ASN A 477 2.03 -20.94 -15.66
CA ASN A 477 1.57 -22.18 -15.04
C ASN A 477 2.67 -23.26 -15.11
N ALA A 478 3.29 -23.47 -16.27
CA ALA A 478 4.36 -24.46 -16.38
C ALA A 478 5.60 -24.07 -15.57
N TYR A 479 5.85 -22.77 -15.41
CA TYR A 479 6.93 -22.28 -14.55
C TYR A 479 6.64 -22.57 -13.07
N ASP A 480 5.44 -22.24 -12.60
CA ASP A 480 5.00 -22.48 -11.22
C ASP A 480 5.06 -23.98 -10.90
N ASP A 481 4.60 -24.85 -11.81
CA ASP A 481 4.69 -26.31 -11.67
C ASP A 481 6.14 -26.80 -11.58
N ARG A 482 7.03 -26.31 -12.44
CA ARG A 482 8.46 -26.68 -12.41
C ARG A 482 9.15 -26.20 -11.13
N LEU A 483 8.76 -25.04 -10.62
CA LEU A 483 9.28 -24.46 -9.38
C LEU A 483 8.82 -25.26 -8.16
N VAL A 484 7.52 -25.54 -8.07
CA VAL A 484 6.97 -26.41 -7.03
C VAL A 484 7.60 -27.79 -7.10
N GLN A 485 7.76 -28.36 -8.30
CA GLN A 485 8.43 -29.64 -8.49
C GLN A 485 9.90 -29.59 -8.03
N ALA A 486 10.66 -28.56 -8.40
CA ALA A 486 12.06 -28.41 -8.01
C ALA A 486 12.21 -28.27 -6.49
N LEU A 487 11.33 -27.51 -5.83
CA LEU A 487 11.32 -27.34 -4.37
C LEU A 487 10.82 -28.60 -3.63
N SER A 488 9.98 -29.43 -4.27
CA SER A 488 9.44 -30.65 -3.67
C SER A 488 10.37 -31.88 -3.79
N LYS A 489 11.30 -31.87 -4.74
CA LYS A 489 12.21 -33.00 -5.01
C LYS A 489 13.13 -33.30 -3.82
N ASP A 490 13.47 -32.27 -3.05
CA ASP A 490 14.28 -32.39 -1.85
C ASP A 490 13.40 -32.63 -0.63
N ARG A 491 13.39 -33.89 -0.21
CA ARG A 491 12.44 -34.43 0.76
C ARG A 491 12.84 -34.05 2.18
N GLY A 492 12.03 -33.24 2.86
CA GLY A 492 11.92 -33.35 4.31
C GLY A 492 11.19 -32.22 5.03
N TYR A 493 11.53 -30.96 4.75
CA TYR A 493 11.24 -29.88 5.71
C TYR A 493 10.23 -28.85 5.21
N ILE A 494 10.15 -28.60 3.90
CA ILE A 494 9.20 -27.64 3.33
C ILE A 494 7.80 -28.22 3.40
N ARG A 495 6.90 -27.54 4.12
CA ARG A 495 5.50 -27.92 4.31
C ARG A 495 4.56 -27.15 3.41
N THR A 496 4.91 -25.90 3.12
CA THR A 496 4.04 -25.00 2.35
C THR A 496 4.87 -24.20 1.36
N ILE A 497 4.43 -24.21 0.12
CA ILE A 497 4.95 -23.35 -0.94
C ILE A 497 3.81 -22.44 -1.36
N VAL A 498 4.05 -21.13 -1.41
CA VAL A 498 3.11 -20.15 -1.94
C VAL A 498 3.75 -19.49 -3.13
N VAL A 499 3.15 -19.57 -4.32
CA VAL A 499 3.65 -18.90 -5.53
C VAL A 499 2.58 -17.94 -6.02
N ASN A 500 2.88 -16.64 -6.10
CA ASN A 500 1.93 -15.60 -6.52
C ASN A 500 0.58 -15.66 -5.78
N SER A 501 0.62 -15.91 -4.47
CA SER A 501 -0.55 -16.11 -3.59
C SER A 501 -1.32 -17.43 -3.77
N GLN A 502 -0.91 -18.30 -4.69
CA GLN A 502 -1.44 -19.67 -4.80
C GLN A 502 -0.71 -20.59 -3.83
N LYS A 503 -1.45 -21.26 -2.96
CA LYS A 503 -0.90 -22.12 -1.90
C LYS A 503 -0.85 -23.58 -2.36
N HIS A 504 0.33 -24.17 -2.28
CA HIS A 504 0.59 -25.59 -2.53
C HIS A 504 1.00 -26.25 -1.21
N VAL A 505 0.21 -27.24 -0.76
CA VAL A 505 0.51 -28.04 0.43
C VAL A 505 1.13 -29.35 -0.02
N LEU A 506 2.37 -29.60 0.38
CA LEU A 506 3.13 -30.77 -0.08
C LEU A 506 2.69 -32.09 0.57
N ALA A 507 1.89 -32.04 1.64
CA ALA A 507 1.37 -33.22 2.34
C ALA A 507 0.50 -34.13 1.44
N ASP A 508 -0.09 -33.56 0.39
CA ASP A 508 -0.98 -34.28 -0.53
C ASP A 508 -0.25 -34.89 -1.74
N LEU A 509 1.04 -34.59 -1.92
CA LEU A 509 1.83 -35.01 -3.09
C LEU A 509 2.76 -36.19 -2.82
N LEU A 510 2.87 -36.64 -1.58
CA LEU A 510 3.57 -37.89 -1.29
C LEU A 510 2.66 -39.03 -1.78
N PRO A 511 3.12 -39.85 -2.75
CA PRO A 511 2.35 -41.01 -3.17
C PRO A 511 2.07 -41.83 -1.92
N SER A 512 0.79 -42.07 -1.63
CA SER A 512 0.38 -43.04 -0.61
C SER A 512 1.24 -44.27 -0.83
N THR A 513 2.18 -44.52 0.08
CA THR A 513 3.13 -45.61 -0.05
C THR A 513 2.30 -46.86 -0.26
N ARG A 514 2.34 -47.43 -1.47
CA ARG A 514 1.75 -48.73 -1.76
C ARG A 514 2.28 -49.64 -0.68
N LYS A 515 1.39 -50.12 0.19
CA LYS A 515 1.69 -51.25 1.07
C LYS A 515 2.12 -52.38 0.14
N ILE A 516 3.43 -52.67 0.12
CA ILE A 516 3.99 -53.89 -0.46
C ILE A 516 3.85 -54.96 0.61
#